data_AF-A0A4R4L0T9-F1
#
_entry.id   AF-A0A4R4L0T9-F1
#
_cell.length_a   1.000
_cell.length_b   1.000
_cell.length_c   1.000
_cell.angle_alpha   90.00
_cell.angle_beta   90.00
_cell.angle_gamma   90.00
#
_symmetry.space_group_name_H-M   'P 1'
#
loop_
_entity.id
_entity.type
_entity.pdbx_description
1 polymer ?
#
loop_
_entity_poly.entity_id
_entity_poly.type
_entity_poly.pdbx_seq_one_letter_code
_entity_poly.pdbx_strand_id
1 'polypeptide(L)'
;MIAGTAAALANLMTGRFPEARAAAGLVRTLSAQADRGSISPVPTAFLSTAAVAYAHLCQGDLEDAAARAAEAGHLFTGMAHPSGRRWTLALQLLATVQRGLIDEAGTLVTALRTMPDLGQIRCYDIDEVVGLAWYEFLTADPAAAQDRLEQAAHGWLAEQSAGLALLAAFALFRLRFDDCAAALLDKIEVPADWPFGTTVAALIRARSPADYITAGDAFRAYDMRLYAAEAYHLAATRTRPPGPKRSRALHLAAALAQQCGADTPLLGRLNPATALTRREEQIAALAAGGASNREMAQHLGLSERTVENHLHRAFAKLGVTSRLALGPHVTAKRTDPSH
;
A
#
# COMPACT_ATOMS: atom_id res chain seq x y z
N MET A 1 -25.28 14.19 -10.37
CA MET A 1 -24.09 14.86 -9.81
C MET A 1 -23.99 14.67 -8.31
N ILE A 2 -24.72 15.42 -7.47
CA ILE A 2 -24.64 15.34 -6.00
C ILE A 2 -24.92 13.93 -5.45
N ALA A 3 -26.00 13.28 -5.92
CA ALA A 3 -26.33 11.91 -5.51
C ALA A 3 -25.25 10.87 -5.87
N GLY A 4 -24.53 11.09 -6.98
CA GLY A 4 -23.43 10.21 -7.38
C GLY A 4 -22.18 10.39 -6.51
N THR A 5 -21.86 11.63 -6.11
CA THR A 5 -20.76 11.90 -5.17
C THR A 5 -21.06 11.37 -3.78
N ALA A 6 -22.31 11.53 -3.31
CA ALA A 6 -22.75 10.96 -2.04
C ALA A 6 -22.71 9.42 -2.06
N ALA A 7 -23.13 8.79 -3.17
CA ALA A 7 -23.01 7.35 -3.35
C ALA A 7 -21.55 6.88 -3.39
N ALA A 8 -20.67 7.62 -4.07
CA ALA A 8 -19.24 7.32 -4.10
C ALA A 8 -18.63 7.36 -2.69
N LEU A 9 -18.87 8.43 -1.95
CA LEU A 9 -18.38 8.58 -0.57
C LEU A 9 -19.00 7.55 0.37
N ALA A 10 -20.31 7.29 0.31
CA ALA A 10 -20.97 6.27 1.13
C ALA A 10 -20.43 4.86 0.84
N ASN A 11 -20.17 4.54 -0.43
CA ASN A 11 -19.58 3.28 -0.81
C ASN A 11 -18.11 3.18 -0.39
N LEU A 12 -17.32 4.26 -0.46
CA LEU A 12 -15.97 4.30 0.13
C LEU A 12 -16.01 4.02 1.63
N MET A 13 -16.89 4.71 2.37
CA MET A 13 -17.00 4.57 3.82
C MET A 13 -17.48 3.18 4.26
N THR A 14 -18.30 2.52 3.44
CA THR A 14 -18.82 1.16 3.71
C THR A 14 -17.96 0.04 3.12
N GLY A 15 -16.86 0.38 2.45
CA GLY A 15 -15.94 -0.59 1.89
C GLY A 15 -16.35 -1.20 0.54
N ARG A 16 -17.33 -0.62 -0.15
CA ARG A 16 -17.82 -1.01 -1.48
C ARG A 16 -17.07 -0.26 -2.59
N PHE A 17 -15.76 -0.51 -2.71
CA PHE A 17 -14.87 0.26 -3.59
C PHE A 17 -15.18 0.16 -5.09
N PRO A 18 -15.57 -0.99 -5.66
CA PRO A 18 -16.00 -1.06 -7.06
C PRO A 18 -17.20 -0.15 -7.35
N GLU A 19 -18.20 -0.14 -6.48
CA GLU A 19 -19.39 0.70 -6.57
C GLU A 19 -19.05 2.17 -6.34
N ALA A 20 -18.10 2.46 -5.44
CA ALA A 20 -17.59 3.80 -5.23
C ALA A 20 -16.91 4.35 -6.49
N ARG A 21 -16.08 3.54 -7.15
CA ARG A 21 -15.39 3.92 -8.38
C ARG A 21 -16.36 4.11 -9.53
N ALA A 22 -17.34 3.22 -9.69
CA ALA A 22 -18.38 3.35 -10.71
C ALA A 22 -19.18 4.65 -10.51
N ALA A 23 -19.58 4.95 -9.27
CA ALA A 23 -20.27 6.18 -8.92
C ALA A 23 -19.40 7.42 -9.17
N ALA A 24 -18.13 7.41 -8.76
CA ALA A 24 -17.22 8.54 -8.95
C ALA A 24 -16.86 8.78 -10.43
N GLY A 25 -16.64 7.70 -11.19
CA GLY A 25 -16.40 7.75 -12.63
C GLY A 25 -17.58 8.31 -13.40
N LEU A 26 -18.81 7.90 -13.05
CA LEU A 26 -20.03 8.45 -13.63
C LEU A 26 -20.15 9.95 -13.35
N VAL A 27 -19.90 10.39 -12.10
CA VAL A 27 -19.90 11.82 -11.75
C VAL A 27 -18.88 12.59 -12.58
N ARG A 28 -17.66 12.08 -12.75
CA ARG A 28 -16.62 12.75 -13.54
C ARG A 28 -17.01 12.89 -15.01
N THR A 29 -17.54 11.83 -15.63
CA THR A 29 -18.01 11.87 -17.03
C THR A 29 -19.12 12.91 -17.19
N LEU A 30 -20.09 12.92 -16.27
CA LEU A 30 -21.17 13.89 -16.28
C LEU A 30 -20.68 15.33 -16.02
N SER A 31 -19.67 15.53 -15.16
CA SER A 31 -19.02 16.83 -14.95
C SER A 31 -18.33 17.34 -16.21
N ALA A 32 -17.64 16.46 -16.94
CA ALA A 32 -16.95 16.83 -18.17
C ALA A 32 -17.91 17.20 -19.31
N GLN A 33 -19.15 16.66 -19.26
CA GLN A 33 -20.21 16.91 -20.24
C GLN A 33 -21.12 18.09 -19.86
N ALA A 34 -21.09 18.56 -18.60
CA ALA A 34 -21.92 19.67 -18.15
C ALA A 34 -21.38 21.00 -18.71
N ASP A 35 -22.18 21.65 -19.55
CA ASP A 35 -21.90 23.00 -20.07
C ASP A 35 -21.69 24.01 -18.93
N ARG A 36 -20.78 24.97 -19.14
CA ARG A 36 -20.29 25.99 -18.18
C ARG A 36 -21.36 26.90 -17.54
N GLY A 37 -22.66 26.67 -17.76
CA GLY A 37 -23.73 27.65 -17.58
C GLY A 37 -24.77 27.41 -16.50
N SER A 38 -24.94 26.22 -15.90
CA SER A 38 -26.00 26.04 -14.89
C SER A 38 -25.63 25.02 -13.81
N ILE A 39 -25.60 25.51 -12.56
CA ILE A 39 -25.07 24.85 -11.34
C ILE A 39 -23.55 24.74 -11.43
N SER A 40 -22.81 25.51 -10.63
CA SER A 40 -21.33 25.46 -10.61
C SER A 40 -20.86 23.99 -10.50
N PRO A 41 -20.37 23.34 -11.59
CA PRO A 41 -20.07 21.90 -11.62
C PRO A 41 -18.85 21.54 -10.76
N VAL A 42 -18.23 22.58 -10.23
CA VAL A 42 -16.89 22.69 -9.69
C VAL A 42 -16.77 21.90 -8.36
N PRO A 43 -17.57 22.12 -7.30
CA PRO A 43 -17.43 21.34 -6.06
C PRO A 43 -17.69 19.83 -6.25
N THR A 44 -18.63 19.47 -7.13
CA THR A 44 -19.04 18.06 -7.32
C THR A 44 -18.03 17.27 -8.16
N ALA A 45 -17.42 17.89 -9.18
CA ALA A 45 -16.33 17.29 -9.95
C ALA A 45 -15.11 17.02 -9.06
N PHE A 46 -14.74 17.96 -8.19
CA PHE A 46 -13.50 17.86 -7.41
C PHE A 46 -13.58 16.88 -6.25
N LEU A 47 -14.73 16.81 -5.56
CA LEU A 47 -14.99 15.75 -4.60
C LEU A 47 -14.99 14.37 -5.28
N SER A 48 -15.41 14.28 -6.54
CA SER A 48 -15.34 13.01 -7.30
C SER A 48 -13.90 12.62 -7.65
N THR A 49 -13.03 13.57 -8.03
CA THR A 49 -11.61 13.28 -8.30
C THR A 49 -10.87 12.85 -7.03
N ALA A 50 -11.13 13.49 -5.89
CA ALA A 50 -10.56 13.07 -4.61
C ALA A 50 -11.09 11.69 -4.17
N ALA A 51 -12.37 11.40 -4.38
CA ALA A 51 -12.93 10.06 -4.14
C ALA A 51 -12.30 8.98 -5.05
N VAL A 52 -11.97 9.31 -6.30
CA VAL A 52 -11.21 8.41 -7.19
C VAL A 52 -9.80 8.19 -6.68
N ALA A 53 -9.11 9.25 -6.24
CA ALA A 53 -7.78 9.12 -5.63
C ALA A 53 -7.80 8.19 -4.40
N TYR A 54 -8.81 8.35 -3.54
CA TYR A 54 -9.03 7.49 -2.38
C TYR A 54 -9.29 6.03 -2.78
N ALA A 55 -10.12 5.79 -3.80
CA ALA A 55 -10.37 4.45 -4.30
C ALA A 55 -9.08 3.78 -4.80
N HIS A 56 -8.28 4.49 -5.60
CA HIS A 56 -6.96 4.01 -6.03
C HIS A 56 -6.03 3.71 -4.85
N LEU A 57 -6.04 4.56 -3.82
CA LEU A 57 -5.27 4.33 -2.59
C LEU A 57 -5.67 3.01 -1.91
N CYS A 58 -6.97 2.76 -1.73
CA CYS A 58 -7.48 1.53 -1.12
C CYS A 58 -7.16 0.28 -1.95
N GLN A 59 -7.10 0.41 -3.27
CA GLN A 59 -6.79 -0.70 -4.17
C GLN A 59 -5.28 -0.95 -4.32
N GLY A 60 -4.46 -0.01 -3.85
CA GLY A 60 -3.00 -0.08 -3.98
C GLY A 60 -2.46 0.49 -5.29
N ASP A 61 -3.26 1.19 -6.10
CA ASP A 61 -2.77 1.92 -7.28
C ASP A 61 -2.11 3.24 -6.85
N LEU A 62 -0.98 3.14 -6.13
CA LEU A 62 -0.41 4.28 -5.39
C LEU A 62 0.05 5.43 -6.31
N GLU A 63 0.56 5.13 -7.49
CA GLU A 63 0.97 6.16 -8.46
C GLU A 63 -0.26 6.92 -9.01
N ASP A 64 -1.31 6.21 -9.42
CA ASP A 64 -2.55 6.82 -9.87
C ASP A 64 -3.25 7.60 -8.75
N ALA A 65 -3.23 7.06 -7.52
CA ALA A 65 -3.75 7.75 -6.34
C ALA A 65 -3.05 9.10 -6.13
N ALA A 66 -1.71 9.13 -6.15
CA ALA A 66 -0.93 10.35 -6.03
C ALA A 66 -1.23 11.34 -7.17
N ALA A 67 -1.27 10.86 -8.41
CA ALA A 67 -1.54 11.69 -9.59
C ALA A 67 -2.94 12.32 -9.55
N ARG A 68 -3.97 11.53 -9.21
CA ARG A 68 -5.35 12.02 -9.09
C ARG A 68 -5.53 12.96 -7.90
N ALA A 69 -4.86 12.69 -6.78
CA ALA A 69 -4.87 13.59 -5.63
C ALA A 69 -4.17 14.92 -5.95
N ALA A 70 -3.04 14.91 -6.67
CA ALA A 70 -2.35 16.12 -7.11
C ALA A 70 -3.23 16.97 -8.06
N GLU A 71 -3.89 16.33 -9.02
CA GLU A 71 -4.86 16.97 -9.92
C GLU A 71 -6.00 17.62 -9.12
N ALA A 72 -6.66 16.86 -8.24
CA ALA A 72 -7.71 17.38 -7.37
C ALA A 72 -7.20 18.57 -6.52
N GLY A 73 -5.97 18.48 -6.04
CA GLY A 73 -5.35 19.51 -5.23
C GLY A 73 -5.11 20.82 -5.97
N HIS A 74 -4.65 20.79 -7.23
CA HIS A 74 -4.52 22.00 -8.05
C HIS A 74 -5.87 22.68 -8.26
N LEU A 75 -6.93 21.89 -8.43
CA LEU A 75 -8.29 22.39 -8.60
C LEU A 75 -8.82 23.05 -7.32
N PHE A 76 -8.56 22.46 -6.14
CA PHE A 76 -8.90 23.08 -4.85
C PHE A 76 -8.13 24.38 -4.58
N THR A 77 -6.88 24.48 -5.01
CA THR A 77 -6.11 25.73 -4.95
C THR A 77 -6.76 26.82 -5.80
N GLY A 78 -7.16 26.51 -7.04
CA GLY A 78 -7.81 27.48 -7.93
C GLY A 78 -9.15 28.03 -7.41
N MET A 79 -9.83 27.28 -6.54
CA MET A 79 -11.08 27.70 -5.89
C MET A 79 -10.91 28.40 -4.54
N ALA A 80 -9.67 28.53 -4.04
CA ALA A 80 -9.41 28.96 -2.66
C ALA A 80 -10.17 28.10 -1.61
N HIS A 81 -10.18 26.77 -1.79
CA HIS A 81 -10.88 25.85 -0.90
C HIS A 81 -9.87 25.03 -0.06
N PRO A 82 -9.44 25.55 1.11
CA PRO A 82 -8.28 25.03 1.83
C PRO A 82 -8.49 23.62 2.40
N SER A 83 -9.69 23.24 2.86
CA SER A 83 -9.93 21.89 3.43
C SER A 83 -9.73 20.78 2.38
N GLY A 84 -10.28 20.99 1.19
CA GLY A 84 -10.08 20.08 0.05
C GLY A 84 -8.62 20.00 -0.39
N ARG A 85 -7.90 21.13 -0.41
CA ARG A 85 -6.45 21.13 -0.69
C ARG A 85 -5.69 20.32 0.36
N ARG A 86 -5.98 20.52 1.65
CA ARG A 86 -5.37 19.80 2.76
C ARG A 86 -5.59 18.29 2.64
N TRP A 87 -6.83 17.87 2.38
CA TRP A 87 -7.14 16.46 2.14
C TRP A 87 -6.35 15.87 0.96
N THR A 88 -6.33 16.56 -0.18
CA THR A 88 -5.59 16.04 -1.34
C THR A 88 -4.08 15.98 -1.14
N LEU A 89 -3.50 16.85 -0.29
CA LEU A 89 -2.11 16.73 0.13
C LEU A 89 -1.90 15.52 1.04
N ALA A 90 -2.84 15.23 1.94
CA ALA A 90 -2.80 14.03 2.77
C ALA A 90 -2.90 12.74 1.94
N LEU A 91 -3.76 12.70 0.92
CA LEU A 91 -3.85 11.55 0.00
C LEU A 91 -2.58 11.35 -0.82
N GLN A 92 -1.99 12.45 -1.32
CA GLN A 92 -0.66 12.40 -1.95
C GLN A 92 0.37 11.85 -0.96
N LEU A 93 0.40 12.37 0.27
CA LEU A 93 1.36 11.95 1.29
C LEU A 93 1.24 10.45 1.56
N LEU A 94 0.03 9.94 1.78
CA LEU A 94 -0.24 8.52 2.00
C LEU A 94 0.24 7.67 0.83
N ALA A 95 -0.04 8.08 -0.41
CA ALA A 95 0.41 7.35 -1.59
C ALA A 95 1.96 7.33 -1.68
N THR A 96 2.59 8.47 -1.43
CA THR A 96 4.05 8.66 -1.53
C THR A 96 4.81 7.89 -0.44
N VAL A 97 4.38 7.95 0.83
CA VAL A 97 5.04 7.21 1.93
C VAL A 97 4.90 5.70 1.77
N GLN A 98 3.77 5.21 1.24
CA GLN A 98 3.56 3.79 0.97
C GLN A 98 4.38 3.25 -0.22
N ARG A 99 4.97 4.14 -1.02
CA ARG A 99 5.94 3.83 -2.09
C ARG A 99 7.40 3.97 -1.63
N GLY A 100 7.65 4.38 -0.39
CA GLY A 100 9.00 4.63 0.13
C GLY A 100 9.67 5.89 -0.41
N LEU A 101 8.91 6.83 -1.01
CA LEU A 101 9.45 8.05 -1.64
C LEU A 101 9.62 9.18 -0.62
N ILE A 102 10.61 9.04 0.26
CA ILE A 102 10.77 9.88 1.45
C ILE A 102 11.00 11.37 1.14
N ASP A 103 11.84 11.70 0.16
CA ASP A 103 12.16 13.09 -0.17
C ASP A 103 10.93 13.85 -0.70
N GLU A 104 10.16 13.19 -1.57
CA GLU A 104 8.90 13.72 -2.09
C GLU A 104 7.86 13.88 -0.95
N ALA A 105 7.78 12.90 -0.05
CA ALA A 105 6.92 12.98 1.13
C ALA A 105 7.29 14.18 2.02
N GLY A 106 8.59 14.47 2.22
CA GLY A 106 9.03 15.63 3.00
C GLY A 106 8.55 16.97 2.42
N THR A 107 8.45 17.08 1.10
CA THR A 107 7.89 18.25 0.42
C THR A 107 6.40 18.40 0.72
N LEU A 108 5.64 17.29 0.68
CA LEU A 108 4.21 17.27 1.00
C LEU A 108 3.94 17.59 2.48
N VAL A 109 4.75 17.06 3.40
CA VAL A 109 4.68 17.38 4.83
C VAL A 109 4.94 18.85 5.08
N THR A 110 5.93 19.43 4.41
CA THR A 110 6.20 20.87 4.50
C THR A 110 5.01 21.69 4.01
N ALA A 111 4.39 21.29 2.88
CA ALA A 111 3.21 21.95 2.37
C ALA A 111 1.99 21.84 3.31
N LEU A 112 1.78 20.69 3.95
CA LEU A 112 0.70 20.50 4.94
C LEU A 112 0.90 21.39 6.17
N ARG A 113 2.14 21.47 6.70
CA ARG A 113 2.47 22.26 7.89
C ARG A 113 2.36 23.77 7.68
N THR A 114 2.49 24.26 6.44
CA THR A 114 2.32 25.68 6.12
C THR A 114 0.88 26.07 5.82
N MET A 115 -0.04 25.11 5.74
CA MET A 115 -1.47 25.41 5.58
C MET A 115 -2.04 26.02 6.85
N PRO A 116 -2.97 27.00 6.74
CA PRO A 116 -3.64 27.57 7.89
C PRO A 116 -4.40 26.49 8.66
N ASP A 117 -4.49 26.67 9.98
CA ASP A 117 -5.40 25.89 10.81
C ASP A 117 -6.84 26.21 10.41
N LEU A 118 -7.59 25.18 10.03
CA LEU A 118 -8.97 25.29 9.53
C LEU A 118 -10.01 25.06 10.63
N GLY A 119 -9.58 24.89 11.89
CA GLY A 119 -10.45 24.73 13.04
C GLY A 119 -11.32 23.46 12.92
N GLN A 120 -12.63 23.61 13.14
CA GLN A 120 -13.57 22.49 13.34
C GLN A 120 -13.92 21.67 12.08
N ILE A 121 -13.47 22.07 10.88
CA ILE A 121 -13.70 21.29 9.66
C ILE A 121 -12.66 20.17 9.59
N ARG A 122 -12.87 19.13 10.42
CA ARG A 122 -12.01 17.94 10.57
C ARG A 122 -12.37 16.81 9.61
N CYS A 123 -13.04 17.13 8.49
CA CYS A 123 -13.19 16.15 7.43
C CYS A 123 -11.77 15.79 6.97
N TYR A 124 -11.47 14.49 6.95
CA TYR A 124 -10.21 13.93 6.45
C TYR A 124 -8.97 14.03 7.37
N ASP A 125 -9.15 14.39 8.64
CA ASP A 125 -8.06 14.40 9.63
C ASP A 125 -7.34 13.05 9.73
N ILE A 126 -8.07 11.94 9.55
CA ILE A 126 -7.49 10.60 9.57
C ILE A 126 -6.38 10.43 8.52
N ASP A 127 -6.59 10.91 7.30
CA ASP A 127 -5.64 10.70 6.21
C ASP A 127 -4.34 11.48 6.46
N GLU A 128 -4.47 12.70 7.00
CA GLU A 128 -3.32 13.52 7.38
C GLU A 128 -2.58 12.91 8.57
N VAL A 129 -3.31 12.54 9.63
CA VAL A 129 -2.77 11.89 10.83
C VAL A 129 -1.97 10.64 10.45
N VAL A 130 -2.56 9.77 9.62
CA VAL A 130 -1.90 8.53 9.18
C VAL A 130 -0.71 8.85 8.28
N GLY A 131 -0.84 9.77 7.31
CA GLY A 131 0.27 10.15 6.43
C GLY A 131 1.46 10.73 7.18
N LEU A 132 1.21 11.60 8.17
CA LEU A 132 2.25 12.17 9.03
C LEU A 132 2.90 11.11 9.92
N ALA A 133 2.10 10.21 10.52
CA ALA A 133 2.63 9.12 11.34
C ALA A 133 3.53 8.18 10.52
N TRP A 134 3.13 7.86 9.29
CA TRP A 134 3.98 7.10 8.36
C TRP A 134 5.28 7.81 8.03
N TYR A 135 5.22 9.11 7.74
CA TYR A 135 6.42 9.88 7.46
C TYR A 135 7.35 9.93 8.69
N GLU A 136 6.81 10.15 9.88
CA GLU A 136 7.56 10.15 11.15
C GLU A 136 8.20 8.80 11.42
N PHE A 137 7.48 7.69 11.20
CA PHE A 137 8.02 6.34 11.35
C PHE A 137 9.22 6.09 10.41
N LEU A 138 9.16 6.61 9.18
CA LEU A 138 10.17 6.38 8.15
C LEU A 138 11.38 7.34 8.24
N THR A 139 11.22 8.51 8.87
CA THR A 139 12.24 9.59 8.84
C THR A 139 12.70 10.07 10.21
N ALA A 140 11.91 9.83 11.24
CA ALA A 140 12.12 10.34 12.58
C ALA A 140 12.09 9.20 13.61
N ASP A 141 11.68 9.51 14.84
CA ASP A 141 11.52 8.57 15.94
C ASP A 141 10.18 7.80 15.80
N PRO A 142 10.19 6.46 15.68
CA PRO A 142 8.99 5.64 15.67
C PRO A 142 8.02 5.92 16.83
N ALA A 143 8.51 6.35 17.99
CA ALA A 143 7.66 6.70 19.13
C ALA A 143 6.70 7.85 18.80
N ALA A 144 7.15 8.88 18.06
CA ALA A 144 6.30 10.01 17.69
C ALA A 144 5.14 9.59 16.77
N ALA A 145 5.41 8.64 15.85
CA ALA A 145 4.39 8.08 14.97
C ALA A 145 3.32 7.30 15.76
N GLN A 146 3.76 6.52 16.75
CA GLN A 146 2.86 5.80 17.66
C GLN A 146 2.00 6.79 18.46
N ASP A 147 2.63 7.74 19.15
CA ASP A 147 1.93 8.73 19.99
C ASP A 147 0.88 9.51 19.20
N ARG A 148 1.22 9.92 17.96
CA ARG A 148 0.29 10.61 17.06
C ARG A 148 -0.96 9.77 16.77
N LEU A 149 -0.78 8.50 16.42
CA LEU A 149 -1.89 7.61 16.10
C LEU A 149 -2.75 7.29 17.32
N GLU A 150 -2.11 7.02 18.46
CA GLU A 150 -2.82 6.74 19.71
C GLU A 150 -3.61 7.96 20.20
N GLN A 151 -3.00 9.15 20.20
CA GLN A 151 -3.69 10.38 20.62
C GLN A 151 -4.91 10.67 19.75
N ALA A 152 -4.78 10.54 18.42
CA ALA A 152 -5.89 10.73 17.50
C ALA A 152 -7.01 9.71 17.72
N ALA A 153 -6.65 8.43 17.89
CA ALA A 153 -7.62 7.37 18.15
C ALA A 153 -8.40 7.58 19.46
N HIS A 154 -7.74 7.98 20.54
CA HIS A 154 -8.42 8.30 21.80
C HIS A 154 -9.37 9.49 21.65
N GLY A 155 -8.98 10.51 20.88
CA GLY A 155 -9.87 11.63 20.53
C GLY A 155 -11.12 11.17 19.77
N TRP A 156 -10.96 10.36 18.73
CA TRP A 156 -12.10 9.85 17.96
C TRP A 156 -13.01 8.91 18.75
N LEU A 157 -12.47 8.10 19.67
CA LEU A 157 -13.29 7.29 20.57
C LEU A 157 -14.13 8.16 21.51
N ALA A 158 -13.56 9.23 22.06
CA ALA A 158 -14.30 10.19 22.88
C ALA A 158 -15.44 10.88 22.09
N GLU A 159 -15.24 11.04 20.78
CA GLU A 159 -16.21 11.59 19.83
C GLU A 159 -17.12 10.53 19.18
N GLN A 160 -17.12 9.30 19.68
CA GLN A 160 -17.94 8.17 19.18
C GLN A 160 -17.69 7.82 17.71
N SER A 161 -16.51 8.13 17.18
CA SER A 161 -16.08 7.89 15.81
C SER A 161 -15.25 6.59 15.70
N ALA A 162 -15.85 5.46 16.07
CA ALA A 162 -15.19 4.14 16.13
C ALA A 162 -14.52 3.71 14.81
N GLY A 163 -15.10 4.09 13.66
CA GLY A 163 -14.50 3.80 12.35
C GLY A 163 -13.16 4.49 12.12
N LEU A 164 -12.99 5.74 12.57
CA LEU A 164 -11.72 6.46 12.47
C LEU A 164 -10.68 5.88 13.43
N ALA A 165 -11.11 5.51 14.64
CA ALA A 165 -10.25 4.80 15.59
C ALA A 165 -9.76 3.44 15.03
N LEU A 166 -10.61 2.72 14.28
CA LEU A 166 -10.20 1.47 13.62
C LEU A 166 -9.13 1.73 12.54
N LEU A 167 -9.26 2.81 11.77
CA LEU A 167 -8.25 3.20 10.78
C LEU A 167 -6.91 3.54 11.44
N ALA A 168 -6.90 4.18 12.61
CA ALA A 168 -5.67 4.37 13.39
C ALA A 168 -5.09 3.04 13.92
N ALA A 169 -5.93 2.13 14.43
CA ALA A 169 -5.48 0.79 14.84
C ALA A 169 -4.86 0.04 13.65
N PHE A 170 -5.44 0.17 12.46
CA PHE A 170 -4.89 -0.41 11.25
C PHE A 170 -3.56 0.23 10.86
N ALA A 171 -3.42 1.55 10.94
CA ALA A 171 -2.16 2.24 10.68
C ALA A 171 -1.06 1.81 11.67
N LEU A 172 -1.37 1.72 12.97
CA LEU A 172 -0.46 1.20 14.00
C LEU A 172 0.04 -0.20 13.65
N PHE A 173 -0.88 -1.09 13.28
CA PHE A 173 -0.55 -2.46 12.86
C PHE A 173 0.38 -2.46 11.63
N ARG A 174 0.06 -1.63 10.63
CA ARG A 174 0.87 -1.53 9.40
C ARG A 174 2.26 -0.94 9.64
N LEU A 175 2.42 -0.13 10.68
CA LEU A 175 3.71 0.40 11.16
C LEU A 175 4.42 -0.51 12.17
N ARG A 176 3.95 -1.75 12.37
CA ARG A 176 4.56 -2.76 13.27
C ARG A 176 4.37 -2.51 14.76
N PHE A 177 3.42 -1.65 15.14
CA PHE A 177 2.99 -1.48 16.53
C PHE A 177 1.85 -2.48 16.85
N ASP A 178 2.16 -3.77 16.74
CA ASP A 178 1.19 -4.88 16.81
C ASP A 178 0.38 -4.87 18.12
N ASP A 179 1.05 -4.65 19.27
CA ASP A 179 0.42 -4.65 20.59
C ASP A 179 -0.50 -3.43 20.79
N CYS A 180 -0.05 -2.24 20.37
CA CYS A 180 -0.85 -1.01 20.40
C CYS A 180 -2.11 -1.13 19.53
N ALA A 181 -1.96 -1.68 18.32
CA ALA A 181 -3.07 -1.92 17.41
C ALA A 181 -4.11 -2.88 18.01
N ALA A 182 -3.66 -3.96 18.64
CA ALA A 182 -4.54 -4.91 19.32
C ALA A 182 -5.26 -4.28 20.51
N ALA A 183 -4.53 -3.57 21.38
CA ALA A 183 -5.09 -2.90 22.55
C ALA A 183 -6.12 -1.81 22.17
N LEU A 184 -5.91 -1.12 21.06
CA LEU A 184 -6.87 -0.17 20.53
C LEU A 184 -8.11 -0.86 19.93
N LEU A 185 -7.91 -1.95 19.17
CA LEU A 185 -8.99 -2.74 18.59
C LEU A 185 -9.93 -3.32 19.66
N ASP A 186 -9.41 -3.71 20.84
CA ASP A 186 -10.23 -4.22 21.94
C ASP A 186 -11.22 -3.18 22.51
N LYS A 187 -11.00 -1.89 22.23
CA LYS A 187 -11.89 -0.79 22.62
C LYS A 187 -12.91 -0.43 21.54
N ILE A 188 -12.89 -1.10 20.39
CA ILE A 188 -13.68 -0.76 19.20
C ILE A 188 -14.71 -1.85 18.91
N GLU A 189 -15.98 -1.49 18.90
CA GLU A 189 -17.03 -2.32 18.34
C GLU A 189 -17.04 -2.17 16.82
N VAL A 190 -16.81 -3.27 16.11
CA VAL A 190 -16.75 -3.30 14.63
C VAL A 190 -18.07 -3.88 14.11
N PRO A 191 -18.90 -3.09 13.40
CA PRO A 191 -20.15 -3.57 12.84
C PRO A 191 -19.95 -4.73 11.88
N ALA A 192 -20.79 -5.76 11.99
CA ALA A 192 -20.71 -6.96 11.15
C ALA A 192 -21.03 -6.69 9.67
N ASP A 193 -21.80 -5.63 9.39
CA ASP A 193 -22.18 -5.17 8.05
C ASP A 193 -21.15 -4.20 7.44
N TRP A 194 -19.96 -4.07 8.05
CA TRP A 194 -18.84 -3.31 7.52
C TRP A 194 -17.69 -4.23 7.09
N PRO A 195 -17.70 -4.75 5.85
CA PRO A 195 -16.78 -5.80 5.42
C PRO A 195 -15.30 -5.39 5.50
N PHE A 196 -15.01 -4.12 5.22
CA PHE A 196 -13.66 -3.59 5.35
C PHE A 196 -13.20 -3.61 6.82
N GLY A 197 -14.01 -3.07 7.73
CA GLY A 197 -13.69 -3.07 9.15
C GLY A 197 -13.53 -4.47 9.73
N THR A 198 -14.41 -5.40 9.37
CA THR A 198 -14.29 -6.80 9.81
C THR A 198 -13.01 -7.46 9.29
N THR A 199 -12.60 -7.15 8.06
CA THR A 199 -11.36 -7.70 7.47
C THR A 199 -10.11 -7.11 8.14
N VAL A 200 -10.11 -5.81 8.42
CA VAL A 200 -9.05 -5.13 9.19
C VAL A 200 -8.93 -5.72 10.60
N ALA A 201 -10.06 -5.86 11.31
CA ALA A 201 -10.08 -6.44 12.64
C ALA A 201 -9.58 -7.91 12.63
N ALA A 202 -9.96 -8.69 11.63
CA ALA A 202 -9.47 -10.06 11.45
C ALA A 202 -7.96 -10.11 11.20
N LEU A 203 -7.41 -9.18 10.40
CA LEU A 203 -5.96 -9.08 10.16
C LEU A 203 -5.19 -8.78 11.45
N ILE A 204 -5.63 -7.80 12.24
CA ILE A 204 -4.99 -7.42 13.51
C ILE A 204 -5.07 -8.56 14.53
N ARG A 205 -6.19 -9.31 14.55
CA ARG A 205 -6.40 -10.46 15.43
C ARG A 205 -5.73 -11.75 14.96
N ALA A 206 -5.22 -11.82 13.72
CA ALA A 206 -4.58 -13.00 13.18
C ALA A 206 -3.41 -13.45 14.08
N ARG A 207 -3.31 -14.77 14.32
CA ARG A 207 -2.23 -15.39 15.11
C ARG A 207 -1.54 -16.52 14.37
N SER A 208 -2.18 -17.08 13.34
CA SER A 208 -1.65 -18.19 12.54
C SER A 208 -1.43 -17.78 11.07
N PRO A 209 -0.55 -18.48 10.32
CA PRO A 209 -0.43 -18.28 8.87
C PRO A 209 -1.76 -18.43 8.11
N ALA A 210 -2.67 -19.30 8.57
CA ALA A 210 -3.97 -19.51 7.94
C ALA A 210 -4.89 -18.28 8.12
N ASP A 211 -4.83 -17.63 9.28
CA ASP A 211 -5.61 -16.41 9.57
C ASP A 211 -5.16 -15.28 8.63
N TYR A 212 -3.85 -15.11 8.46
CA TYR A 212 -3.29 -14.11 7.53
C TYR A 212 -3.65 -14.40 6.06
N ILE A 213 -3.65 -15.67 5.64
CA ILE A 213 -4.12 -16.05 4.30
C ILE A 213 -5.60 -15.70 4.14
N THR A 214 -6.43 -15.99 5.14
CA THR A 214 -7.88 -15.69 5.12
C THR A 214 -8.12 -14.18 5.00
N ALA A 215 -7.42 -13.37 5.78
CA ALA A 215 -7.48 -11.91 5.67
C ALA A 215 -7.00 -11.42 4.29
N GLY A 216 -5.92 -11.99 3.76
CA GLY A 216 -5.41 -11.66 2.43
C GLY A 216 -6.39 -12.01 1.30
N ASP A 217 -7.04 -13.17 1.38
CA ASP A 217 -8.08 -13.58 0.43
C ASP A 217 -9.29 -12.65 0.49
N ALA A 218 -9.71 -12.22 1.68
CA ALA A 218 -10.78 -11.25 1.86
C ALA A 218 -10.43 -9.89 1.24
N PHE A 219 -9.24 -9.33 1.53
CA PHE A 219 -8.78 -8.10 0.89
C PHE A 219 -8.73 -8.21 -0.64
N ARG A 220 -8.23 -9.33 -1.16
CA ARG A 220 -8.17 -9.58 -2.60
C ARG A 220 -9.55 -9.64 -3.25
N ALA A 221 -10.56 -10.20 -2.56
CA ALA A 221 -11.93 -10.23 -3.05
C ALA A 221 -12.52 -8.82 -3.25
N TYR A 222 -12.03 -7.83 -2.50
CA TYR A 222 -12.39 -6.41 -2.62
C TYR A 222 -11.41 -5.58 -3.48
N ASP A 223 -10.50 -6.23 -4.21
CA ASP A 223 -9.44 -5.57 -5.01
C ASP A 223 -8.49 -4.68 -4.18
N MET A 224 -8.31 -4.98 -2.90
CA MET A 224 -7.35 -4.28 -2.02
C MET A 224 -5.97 -4.93 -2.09
N ARG A 225 -5.31 -4.76 -3.23
CA ARG A 225 -4.09 -5.53 -3.58
C ARG A 225 -2.95 -5.28 -2.59
N LEU A 226 -2.77 -4.05 -2.12
CA LEU A 226 -1.73 -3.71 -1.15
C LEU A 226 -1.94 -4.44 0.18
N TYR A 227 -3.14 -4.38 0.76
CA TYR A 227 -3.42 -5.02 2.05
C TYR A 227 -3.42 -6.56 1.92
N ALA A 228 -3.85 -7.09 0.78
CA ALA A 228 -3.70 -8.51 0.46
C ALA A 228 -2.23 -8.92 0.41
N ALA A 229 -1.37 -8.12 -0.23
CA ALA A 229 0.07 -8.37 -0.30
C ALA A 229 0.70 -8.40 1.11
N GLU A 230 0.38 -7.43 1.96
CA GLU A 230 0.84 -7.34 3.34
C GLU A 230 0.40 -8.57 4.15
N ALA A 231 -0.86 -8.97 4.04
CA ALA A 231 -1.40 -10.14 4.71
C ALA A 231 -0.69 -11.44 4.27
N TYR A 232 -0.50 -11.66 2.97
CA TYR A 232 0.24 -12.84 2.47
C TYR A 232 1.72 -12.83 2.89
N HIS A 233 2.36 -11.65 2.96
CA HIS A 233 3.72 -11.54 3.48
C HIS A 233 3.79 -11.94 4.96
N LEU A 234 2.83 -11.49 5.78
CA LEU A 234 2.72 -11.89 7.19
C LEU A 234 2.47 -13.38 7.36
N ALA A 235 1.66 -13.99 6.49
CA ALA A 235 1.47 -15.44 6.47
C ALA A 235 2.79 -16.18 6.19
N ALA A 236 3.55 -15.70 5.21
CA ALA A 236 4.81 -16.33 4.81
C ALA A 236 5.90 -16.23 5.89
N THR A 237 6.02 -15.08 6.55
CA THR A 237 7.02 -14.84 7.61
C THR A 237 6.74 -15.70 8.86
N ARG A 238 5.47 -16.05 9.10
CA ARG A 238 5.04 -16.90 10.22
C ARG A 238 4.95 -18.39 9.87
N THR A 239 5.13 -18.77 8.61
CA THR A 239 5.12 -20.19 8.21
C THR A 239 6.48 -20.84 8.48
N ARG A 240 6.50 -21.88 9.34
CA ARG A 240 7.69 -22.70 9.64
C ARG A 240 7.35 -24.20 9.61
N PRO A 241 8.25 -25.08 9.14
CA PRO A 241 9.51 -24.76 8.44
C PRO A 241 9.25 -24.18 7.03
N PRO A 242 10.27 -23.66 6.34
CA PRO A 242 10.15 -23.26 4.94
C PRO A 242 9.64 -24.42 4.07
N GLY A 243 8.79 -24.10 3.08
CA GLY A 243 8.20 -25.10 2.20
C GLY A 243 7.20 -24.49 1.21
N PRO A 244 6.49 -25.31 0.41
CA PRO A 244 5.65 -24.83 -0.69
C PRO A 244 4.60 -23.80 -0.30
N LYS A 245 4.00 -23.95 0.90
CA LYS A 245 3.02 -22.99 1.43
C LYS A 245 3.62 -21.59 1.65
N ARG A 246 4.83 -21.54 2.24
CA ARG A 246 5.57 -20.29 2.45
C ARG A 246 5.96 -19.65 1.12
N SER A 247 6.48 -20.43 0.18
CA SER A 247 6.89 -19.93 -1.14
C SER A 247 5.71 -19.37 -1.93
N ARG A 248 4.55 -20.06 -1.90
CA ARG A 248 3.31 -19.56 -2.53
C ARG A 248 2.86 -18.23 -1.93
N ALA A 249 2.86 -18.11 -0.61
CA ALA A 249 2.47 -16.87 0.05
C ALA A 249 3.42 -15.70 -0.30
N LEU A 250 4.74 -15.95 -0.35
CA LEU A 250 5.71 -14.94 -0.80
C LEU A 250 5.51 -14.53 -2.26
N HIS A 251 5.24 -15.49 -3.16
CA HIS A 251 5.01 -15.20 -4.57
C HIS A 251 3.77 -14.32 -4.78
N LEU A 252 2.68 -14.63 -4.08
CA LEU A 252 1.45 -13.82 -4.12
C LEU A 252 1.70 -12.42 -3.55
N ALA A 253 2.37 -12.32 -2.40
CA ALA A 253 2.73 -11.04 -1.81
C ALA A 253 3.59 -10.18 -2.74
N ALA A 254 4.63 -10.76 -3.34
CA ALA A 254 5.53 -10.05 -4.25
C ALA A 254 4.82 -9.60 -5.53
N ALA A 255 3.99 -10.45 -6.14
CA ALA A 255 3.25 -10.11 -7.35
C ALA A 255 2.29 -8.93 -7.12
N LEU A 256 1.55 -8.94 -6.02
CA LEU A 256 0.62 -7.86 -5.66
C LEU A 256 1.36 -6.59 -5.25
N ALA A 257 2.42 -6.69 -4.44
CA ALA A 257 3.24 -5.54 -4.05
C ALA A 257 3.88 -4.84 -5.26
N GLN A 258 4.38 -5.62 -6.23
CA GLN A 258 4.95 -5.10 -7.47
C GLN A 258 3.92 -4.35 -8.31
N GLN A 259 2.69 -4.88 -8.43
CA GLN A 259 1.59 -4.18 -9.11
C GLN A 259 1.23 -2.86 -8.43
N CYS A 260 1.40 -2.77 -7.12
CA CYS A 260 1.11 -1.56 -6.35
C CYS A 260 2.27 -0.55 -6.32
N GLY A 261 3.49 -0.96 -6.72
CA GLY A 261 4.70 -0.18 -6.52
C GLY A 261 4.97 0.15 -5.04
N ALA A 262 4.55 -0.75 -4.13
CA ALA A 262 4.52 -0.47 -2.70
C ALA A 262 5.79 -0.94 -1.96
N ASP A 263 6.20 -0.15 -0.98
CA ASP A 263 7.31 -0.42 -0.06
C ASP A 263 6.87 -0.07 1.37
N THR A 264 6.20 -1.01 2.02
CA THR A 264 5.59 -0.80 3.34
C THR A 264 6.30 -1.61 4.44
N PRO A 265 6.23 -1.18 5.72
CA PRO A 265 6.90 -1.89 6.81
C PRO A 265 6.43 -3.35 7.00
N LEU A 266 5.18 -3.68 6.63
CA LEU A 266 4.67 -5.05 6.66
C LEU A 266 5.14 -5.90 5.49
N LEU A 267 5.38 -5.32 4.32
CA LEU A 267 6.03 -6.00 3.19
C LEU A 267 7.52 -6.23 3.48
N GLY A 268 8.07 -5.50 4.47
CA GLY A 268 9.44 -5.61 4.93
C GLY A 268 10.43 -5.45 3.78
N ARG A 269 11.54 -6.19 3.84
CA ARG A 269 12.41 -6.37 2.68
C ARG A 269 11.76 -7.31 1.65
N LEU A 270 10.65 -6.91 1.03
CA LEU A 270 10.46 -7.10 -0.41
C LEU A 270 11.25 -6.01 -1.20
N ASN A 271 11.77 -5.02 -0.45
CA ASN A 271 12.85 -4.06 -0.68
C ASN A 271 14.19 -4.74 -1.13
N PRO A 272 15.07 -4.12 -1.95
CA PRO A 272 16.10 -4.74 -2.81
C PRO A 272 17.19 -5.63 -2.18
N ALA A 273 17.22 -5.75 -0.85
CA ALA A 273 18.13 -6.65 -0.15
C ALA A 273 17.71 -8.13 -0.25
N THR A 274 16.46 -8.43 -0.56
CA THR A 274 15.95 -9.79 -0.86
C THR A 274 15.63 -9.99 -2.34
N ALA A 275 15.47 -8.91 -3.11
CA ALA A 275 15.50 -8.98 -4.56
C ALA A 275 16.88 -9.48 -5.00
N LEU A 276 16.90 -10.34 -6.02
CA LEU A 276 18.14 -10.62 -6.70
C LEU A 276 18.67 -9.31 -7.27
N THR A 277 19.92 -8.99 -6.98
CA THR A 277 20.61 -7.95 -7.73
C THR A 277 20.68 -8.38 -9.19
N ARG A 278 20.80 -7.43 -10.12
CA ARG A 278 20.97 -7.72 -11.57
C ARG A 278 22.02 -8.81 -11.84
N ARG A 279 23.07 -8.85 -11.02
CA ARG A 279 24.12 -9.85 -11.13
C ARG A 279 23.70 -11.23 -10.64
N GLU A 280 23.00 -11.28 -9.51
CA GLU A 280 22.42 -12.52 -9.00
C GLU A 280 21.32 -13.05 -9.94
N GLU A 281 20.55 -12.19 -10.62
CA GLU A 281 19.57 -12.58 -11.65
C GLU A 281 20.24 -13.21 -12.88
N GLN A 282 21.26 -12.56 -13.43
CA GLN A 282 22.02 -13.09 -14.58
C GLN A 282 22.61 -14.48 -14.27
N ILE A 283 23.22 -14.61 -13.09
CA ILE A 283 23.82 -15.87 -12.64
C ILE A 283 22.73 -16.92 -12.39
N ALA A 284 21.62 -16.57 -11.75
CA ALA A 284 20.51 -17.49 -11.50
C ALA A 284 19.85 -17.97 -12.81
N ALA A 285 19.74 -17.09 -13.82
CA ALA A 285 19.18 -17.42 -15.13
C ALA A 285 20.08 -18.40 -15.91
N LEU A 286 21.39 -18.15 -15.99
CA LEU A 286 22.35 -19.06 -16.62
C LEU A 286 22.40 -20.41 -15.88
N ALA A 287 22.37 -20.38 -14.54
CA ALA A 287 22.33 -21.58 -13.71
C ALA A 287 21.04 -22.40 -13.92
N ALA A 288 19.89 -21.76 -14.06
CA ALA A 288 18.62 -22.40 -14.40
C ALA A 288 18.64 -23.00 -15.82
N GLY A 289 19.38 -22.38 -16.74
CA GLY A 289 19.65 -22.87 -18.09
C GLY A 289 20.70 -23.99 -18.19
N GLY A 290 21.24 -24.46 -17.06
CA GLY A 290 22.18 -25.58 -17.00
C GLY A 290 23.67 -25.22 -17.03
N ALA A 291 24.03 -23.93 -17.07
CA ALA A 291 25.42 -23.50 -17.09
C ALA A 291 26.16 -23.82 -15.78
N SER A 292 27.39 -24.30 -15.90
CA SER A 292 28.32 -24.54 -14.78
C SER A 292 28.88 -23.22 -14.23
N ASN A 293 29.48 -23.27 -13.02
CA ASN A 293 30.11 -22.08 -12.43
C ASN A 293 31.25 -21.54 -13.29
N ARG A 294 32.00 -22.44 -13.95
CA ARG A 294 33.08 -22.11 -14.88
C ARG A 294 32.56 -21.41 -16.14
N GLU A 295 31.51 -21.92 -16.76
CA GLU A 295 30.91 -21.30 -17.95
C GLU A 295 30.32 -19.93 -17.62
N MET A 296 29.63 -19.79 -16.48
CA MET A 296 29.12 -18.49 -16.03
C MET A 296 30.25 -17.51 -15.69
N ALA A 297 31.32 -17.98 -15.06
CA ALA A 297 32.50 -17.16 -14.76
C ALA A 297 33.13 -16.61 -16.06
N GLN A 298 33.27 -17.45 -17.09
CA GLN A 298 33.77 -17.05 -18.40
C GLN A 298 32.83 -16.08 -19.12
N HIS A 299 31.53 -16.41 -19.16
CA HIS A 299 30.53 -15.60 -19.87
C HIS A 299 30.36 -14.20 -19.25
N LEU A 300 30.56 -14.10 -17.93
CA LEU A 300 30.31 -12.88 -17.18
C LEU A 300 31.58 -12.13 -16.75
N GLY A 301 32.77 -12.65 -17.04
CA GLY A 301 34.05 -12.04 -16.63
C GLY A 301 34.26 -12.03 -15.11
N LEU A 302 33.90 -13.11 -14.41
CA LEU A 302 34.06 -13.27 -12.96
C LEU A 302 34.96 -14.46 -12.62
N SER A 303 35.37 -14.56 -11.35
CA SER A 303 35.92 -15.81 -10.81
C SER A 303 34.81 -16.82 -10.47
N GLU A 304 35.11 -18.12 -10.51
CA GLU A 304 34.17 -19.17 -10.09
C GLU A 304 33.72 -18.98 -8.63
N ARG A 305 34.62 -18.53 -7.75
CA ARG A 305 34.32 -18.22 -6.35
C ARG A 305 33.34 -17.04 -6.20
N THR A 306 33.46 -16.02 -7.06
CA THR A 306 32.50 -14.91 -7.09
C THR A 306 31.13 -15.38 -7.54
N VAL A 307 31.07 -16.25 -8.55
CA VAL A 307 29.82 -16.88 -9.02
C VAL A 307 29.17 -17.72 -7.93
N GLU A 308 29.94 -18.54 -7.22
CA GLU A 308 29.46 -19.34 -6.09
C GLU A 308 28.87 -18.46 -4.97
N ASN A 309 29.56 -17.37 -4.61
CA ASN A 309 29.06 -16.42 -3.61
C ASN A 309 27.74 -15.76 -4.05
N HIS A 310 27.60 -15.39 -5.32
CA HIS A 310 26.35 -14.84 -5.85
C HIS A 310 25.24 -15.89 -5.87
N LEU A 311 25.52 -17.14 -6.25
CA LEU A 311 24.55 -18.24 -6.19
C LEU A 311 24.09 -18.49 -4.76
N HIS A 312 25.00 -18.53 -3.79
CA HIS A 312 24.67 -18.72 -2.39
C HIS A 312 23.72 -17.61 -1.88
N ARG A 313 24.01 -16.35 -2.24
CA ARG A 313 23.14 -15.21 -1.93
C ARG A 313 21.79 -15.31 -2.65
N ALA A 314 21.79 -15.70 -3.92
CA ALA A 314 20.57 -15.91 -4.70
C ALA A 314 19.69 -17.03 -4.11
N PHE A 315 20.29 -18.15 -3.70
CA PHE A 315 19.60 -19.27 -3.05
C PHE A 315 18.97 -18.85 -1.72
N ALA A 316 19.73 -18.13 -0.89
CA ALA A 316 19.23 -17.59 0.37
C ALA A 316 18.05 -16.62 0.15
N LYS A 317 18.13 -15.76 -0.88
CA LYS A 317 17.08 -14.80 -1.25
C LYS A 317 15.82 -15.48 -1.82
N LEU A 318 16.00 -16.47 -2.68
CA LEU A 318 14.91 -17.22 -3.34
C LEU A 318 14.31 -18.32 -2.46
N GLY A 319 14.95 -18.65 -1.33
CA GLY A 319 14.52 -19.74 -0.44
C GLY A 319 14.66 -21.13 -1.07
N VAL A 320 15.59 -21.29 -2.02
CA VAL A 320 15.88 -22.57 -2.67
C VAL A 320 17.21 -23.14 -2.17
N THR A 321 17.34 -24.47 -2.22
CA THR A 321 18.54 -25.18 -1.75
C THR A 321 19.34 -25.83 -2.87
N SER A 322 18.87 -25.76 -4.12
CA SER A 322 19.53 -26.38 -5.26
C SER A 322 19.34 -25.60 -6.56
N ARG A 323 20.30 -25.77 -7.48
CA ARG A 323 20.25 -25.20 -8.84
C ARG A 323 19.02 -25.66 -9.62
N LEU A 324 18.59 -26.91 -9.46
CA LEU A 324 17.39 -27.45 -10.13
C LEU A 324 16.12 -26.73 -9.69
N ALA A 325 16.07 -26.25 -8.45
CA ALA A 325 14.95 -25.49 -7.94
C ALA A 325 14.90 -24.04 -8.46
N LEU A 326 15.89 -23.55 -9.21
CA LEU A 326 15.87 -22.19 -9.78
C LEU A 326 14.86 -22.04 -10.94
N GLY A 327 14.60 -23.10 -11.71
CA GLY A 327 13.78 -23.03 -12.93
C GLY A 327 12.40 -22.37 -12.74
N PRO A 328 11.64 -22.72 -11.70
CA PRO A 328 10.35 -22.08 -11.40
C PRO A 328 10.44 -20.61 -10.95
N HIS A 329 11.63 -20.12 -10.58
CA HIS A 329 11.84 -18.78 -10.01
C HIS A 329 12.50 -17.79 -10.97
N VAL A 330 12.99 -18.25 -12.12
CA VAL A 330 13.71 -17.40 -13.08
C VAL A 330 13.12 -17.63 -14.47
N THR A 331 12.48 -16.61 -15.03
CA THR A 331 12.04 -16.66 -16.43
C THR A 331 13.26 -16.57 -17.35
N ALA A 332 13.66 -17.70 -17.91
CA ALA A 332 14.71 -17.74 -18.94
C ALA A 332 14.24 -16.95 -20.17
N LYS A 333 14.75 -15.73 -20.37
CA LYS A 333 14.82 -15.17 -21.72
C LYS A 333 15.79 -16.05 -22.50
N ARG A 334 15.28 -16.85 -23.43
CA ARG A 334 16.09 -17.50 -24.47
C ARG A 334 16.87 -16.39 -25.18
N THR A 335 18.15 -16.25 -24.85
CA THR A 335 19.12 -15.58 -25.72
C THR A 335 19.38 -16.53 -26.87
N ASP A 336 18.87 -16.17 -28.04
CA ASP A 336 19.13 -16.88 -29.29
C ASP A 336 20.63 -16.80 -29.61
N PRO A 337 21.31 -17.91 -29.93
CA PRO A 337 22.70 -17.86 -30.35
C PRO A 337 22.75 -17.41 -31.81
N SER A 338 22.87 -16.11 -32.05
CA SER A 338 23.20 -15.58 -33.38
C SER A 338 24.72 -15.63 -33.57
N HIS A 339 25.12 -16.45 -34.55
CA HIS A 339 26.39 -16.40 -35.26
C HIS A 339 26.70 -15.02 -35.83
#